data_AF-A0A382RZT2-F1
#
_entry.id   AF-A0A382RZT2-F1
#
_cell.length_a   1.000
_cell.length_b   1.000
_cell.length_c   1.000
_cell.angle_alpha   90.00
_cell.angle_beta   90.00
_cell.angle_gamma   90.00
#
_symmetry.space_group_name_H-M   'P 1'
#
loop_
_entity.id
_entity.type
_entity.pdbx_description
1 polymer ?
#
loop_
_entity_poly.entity_id
_entity_poly.type
_entity_poly.pdbx_seq_one_letter_code
_entity_poly.pdbx_strand_id
1 'polypeptide(L)'
;ILFDSSYSLDTLKEIIENNGSVIISFGYSSHKILSDHGIKHMIADEFLSITDLWNIWKKSFSLSQWYNNSEIAEILEYKGINTGKLFYIEFHYHLLPFLKKFMAIIFLCKKFHSSRILAPSSLSDIFDLLDHDVEYIKVKQKSESFLYDSVKFQITDSLSIKIPKKSYLKLKNISEQTILKLLRNNRNNKNQKKHTLLIEFNPIKYQRLFELSTKHGIQLILFNRRRPYVWNKESYSIIKNSNCLIGAYQNTKNKKIEKLIESGKELLANKTNSLFEREEIFNTFFSINGHSFWKAIKPSFVKLCKKRVLDAVQE
;
A
#
# COMPACT_ATOMS: atom_id res chain seq x y z
N ILE A 1 -20.43 23.34 -7.85
CA ILE A 1 -19.62 22.54 -8.80
C ILE A 1 -18.35 22.06 -8.10
N LEU A 2 -18.06 20.76 -8.13
CA LEU A 2 -16.83 20.20 -7.58
C LEU A 2 -15.83 19.97 -8.70
N PHE A 3 -14.64 20.52 -8.54
CA PHE A 3 -13.55 20.39 -9.50
C PHE A 3 -12.45 19.51 -8.93
N ASP A 4 -12.22 18.36 -9.57
CA ASP A 4 -10.99 17.61 -9.43
C ASP A 4 -10.27 17.58 -10.79
N SER A 5 -8.95 17.42 -10.78
CA SER A 5 -8.16 17.40 -12.02
C SER A 5 -8.35 16.10 -12.84
N SER A 6 -9.51 15.46 -12.76
CA SER A 6 -9.88 14.28 -13.57
C SER A 6 -10.68 14.63 -14.82
N TYR A 7 -11.21 15.85 -14.91
CA TYR A 7 -11.77 16.44 -16.12
C TYR A 7 -11.08 17.76 -16.49
N SER A 8 -11.30 18.25 -17.71
CA SER A 8 -10.58 19.42 -18.25
C SER A 8 -11.12 20.74 -17.67
N LEU A 9 -10.25 21.74 -17.66
CA LEU A 9 -10.64 23.11 -17.30
C LEU A 9 -11.65 23.69 -18.30
N ASP A 10 -11.58 23.31 -19.57
CA ASP A 10 -12.50 23.80 -20.60
C ASP A 10 -13.93 23.33 -20.33
N THR A 11 -14.12 22.06 -19.95
CA THR A 11 -15.43 21.57 -19.50
C THR A 11 -15.94 22.34 -18.30
N LEU A 12 -15.07 22.70 -17.34
CA LEU A 12 -15.48 23.54 -16.21
C LEU A 12 -15.94 24.93 -16.67
N LYS A 13 -15.23 25.57 -17.60
CA LYS A 13 -15.57 26.91 -18.10
C LYS A 13 -16.92 26.94 -18.81
N GLU A 14 -17.19 25.96 -19.67
CA GLU A 14 -18.48 25.80 -20.35
C GLU A 14 -19.64 25.68 -19.34
N ILE A 15 -19.41 25.00 -18.21
CA ILE A 15 -20.40 24.88 -17.15
C ILE A 15 -20.60 26.25 -16.48
N ILE A 16 -19.53 26.93 -16.05
CA ILE A 16 -19.59 28.18 -15.28
C ILE A 16 -20.22 29.33 -16.08
N GLU A 17 -19.96 29.41 -17.38
CA GLU A 17 -20.51 30.47 -18.25
C GLU A 17 -22.05 30.53 -18.21
N ASN A 18 -22.69 29.42 -17.84
CA ASN A 18 -24.14 29.27 -17.81
C ASN A 18 -24.75 29.35 -16.40
N ASN A 19 -23.94 29.53 -15.33
CA ASN A 19 -24.46 29.48 -13.96
C ASN A 19 -23.60 30.23 -12.92
N GLY A 20 -24.24 30.98 -12.02
CA GLY A 20 -23.61 31.69 -10.89
C GLY A 20 -23.14 30.76 -9.75
N SER A 21 -22.59 29.61 -10.10
CA SER A 21 -22.30 28.49 -9.21
C SER A 21 -21.11 28.74 -8.28
N VAL A 22 -21.16 28.17 -7.07
CA VAL A 22 -19.98 28.06 -6.19
C VAL A 22 -19.09 26.91 -6.69
N ILE A 23 -17.80 27.20 -6.89
CA ILE A 23 -16.79 26.23 -7.31
C ILE A 23 -15.99 25.79 -6.09
N ILE A 24 -15.80 24.48 -5.94
CA ILE A 24 -15.04 23.89 -4.84
C ILE A 24 -13.95 22.97 -5.43
N SER A 25 -12.69 23.26 -5.14
CA SER A 25 -11.56 22.45 -5.61
C SER A 25 -11.27 21.29 -4.66
N PHE A 26 -11.09 20.09 -5.21
CA PHE A 26 -10.68 18.90 -4.49
C PHE A 26 -9.21 18.56 -4.77
N GLY A 27 -8.36 18.80 -3.77
CA GLY A 27 -6.93 18.52 -3.80
C GLY A 27 -6.06 19.65 -4.37
N TYR A 28 -4.77 19.59 -4.04
CA TYR A 28 -3.80 20.65 -4.36
C TYR A 28 -3.66 20.94 -5.86
N SER A 29 -3.59 19.90 -6.70
CA SER A 29 -3.46 20.09 -8.15
C SER A 29 -4.65 20.85 -8.73
N SER A 30 -5.87 20.54 -8.27
CA SER A 30 -7.10 21.18 -8.71
C SER A 30 -7.15 22.65 -8.26
N HIS A 31 -6.81 22.92 -6.99
CA HIS A 31 -6.67 24.29 -6.47
C HIS A 31 -5.65 25.11 -7.27
N LYS A 32 -4.49 24.53 -7.57
CA LYS A 32 -3.44 25.20 -8.34
C LYS A 32 -3.92 25.55 -9.75
N ILE A 33 -4.54 24.60 -10.46
CA ILE A 33 -5.10 24.84 -11.80
C ILE A 33 -6.08 26.02 -11.80
N LEU A 34 -7.01 26.07 -10.84
CA LEU A 34 -7.99 27.16 -10.77
C LEU A 34 -7.35 28.51 -10.41
N SER A 35 -6.40 28.50 -9.47
CA SER A 35 -5.69 29.71 -9.04
C SER A 35 -4.84 30.30 -10.15
N ASP A 36 -4.10 29.47 -10.90
CA ASP A 36 -3.26 29.88 -12.03
C ASP A 36 -4.10 30.54 -13.15
N HIS A 37 -5.40 30.26 -13.22
CA HIS A 37 -6.34 30.83 -14.19
C HIS A 37 -7.25 31.91 -13.60
N GLY A 38 -7.02 32.36 -12.35
CA GLY A 38 -7.80 33.42 -11.71
C GLY A 38 -9.26 33.06 -11.42
N ILE A 39 -9.61 31.77 -11.37
CA ILE A 39 -10.99 31.32 -11.11
C ILE A 39 -11.23 31.33 -9.61
N LYS A 40 -12.22 32.13 -9.15
CA LYS A 40 -12.61 32.17 -7.74
C LYS A 40 -13.23 30.84 -7.31
N HIS A 41 -12.71 30.25 -6.24
CA HIS A 41 -13.18 28.97 -5.72
C HIS A 41 -12.91 28.83 -4.22
N MET A 42 -13.55 27.84 -3.60
CA MET A 42 -13.25 27.38 -2.23
C MET A 42 -12.41 26.11 -2.28
N ILE A 43 -11.67 25.81 -1.21
CA ILE A 43 -10.86 24.59 -1.12
C ILE A 43 -11.59 23.58 -0.22
N ALA A 44 -11.80 22.35 -0.70
CA ALA A 44 -12.51 21.31 0.06
C ALA A 44 -11.86 20.99 1.43
N ASP A 45 -10.55 21.15 1.54
CA ASP A 45 -9.81 20.94 2.79
C ASP A 45 -10.15 21.97 3.87
N GLU A 46 -10.61 23.17 3.51
CA GLU A 46 -10.99 24.23 4.46
C GLU A 46 -12.29 23.93 5.21
N PHE A 47 -13.04 22.92 4.76
CA PHE A 47 -14.23 22.42 5.46
C PHE A 47 -13.86 21.54 6.66
N LEU A 48 -12.59 21.14 6.80
CA LEU A 48 -12.10 20.31 7.89
C LEU A 48 -11.28 21.15 8.87
N SER A 49 -11.68 21.17 10.13
CA SER A 49 -10.87 21.77 11.19
C SER A 49 -9.64 20.92 11.50
N ILE A 50 -8.68 21.48 12.23
CA ILE A 50 -7.52 20.73 12.75
C ILE A 50 -7.99 19.54 13.62
N THR A 51 -9.04 19.74 14.42
CA THR A 51 -9.64 18.69 15.24
C THR A 51 -10.22 17.56 14.38
N ASP A 52 -10.89 17.90 13.28
CA ASP A 52 -11.42 16.90 12.34
C ASP A 52 -10.30 16.09 11.70
N LEU A 53 -9.22 16.76 11.27
CA LEU A 53 -8.05 16.09 10.68
C LEU A 53 -7.39 15.13 11.68
N TRP A 54 -7.28 15.52 12.95
CA TRP A 54 -6.78 14.63 14.01
C TRP A 54 -7.70 13.42 14.21
N ASN A 55 -9.01 13.62 14.23
CA ASN A 55 -9.99 12.54 14.37
C ASN A 55 -9.95 11.58 13.18
N ILE A 56 -9.85 12.10 11.96
CA ILE A 56 -9.67 11.32 10.72
C ILE A 56 -8.40 10.48 10.82
N TRP A 57 -7.28 11.08 11.22
CA TRP A 57 -6.02 10.35 11.36
C TRP A 57 -6.12 9.21 12.39
N LYS A 58 -6.60 9.50 13.60
CA LYS A 58 -6.79 8.49 14.66
C LYS A 58 -7.72 7.35 14.21
N LYS A 59 -8.87 7.71 13.61
CA LYS A 59 -9.86 6.74 13.14
C LYS A 59 -9.32 5.91 11.98
N SER A 60 -8.60 6.51 11.04
CA SER A 60 -7.96 5.80 9.92
C SER A 60 -6.96 4.74 10.41
N PHE A 61 -6.18 5.04 11.46
CA PHE A 61 -5.23 4.10 12.04
C PHE A 61 -5.96 2.95 12.75
N SER A 62 -6.96 3.26 13.58
CA SER A 62 -7.79 2.25 14.25
C SER A 62 -8.49 1.32 13.26
N LEU A 63 -9.13 1.88 12.23
CA LEU A 63 -9.81 1.12 11.18
C LEU A 63 -8.85 0.29 10.32
N SER A 64 -7.61 0.76 10.13
CA SER A 64 -6.60 -0.02 9.41
C SER A 64 -6.24 -1.32 10.15
N GLN A 65 -6.51 -1.38 11.46
CA GLN A 65 -6.33 -2.58 12.29
C GLN A 65 -7.57 -3.49 12.33
N TRP A 66 -8.43 -3.43 11.30
CA TRP A 66 -9.61 -4.30 11.13
C TRP A 66 -9.34 -5.79 11.39
N TYR A 67 -8.12 -6.25 11.11
CA TYR A 67 -7.68 -7.63 11.35
C TYR A 67 -7.70 -8.06 12.83
N ASN A 68 -7.78 -7.13 13.78
CA ASN A 68 -7.89 -7.42 15.22
C ASN A 68 -9.33 -7.67 15.68
N ASN A 69 -10.35 -7.42 14.83
CA ASN A 69 -11.72 -7.77 15.17
C ASN A 69 -11.81 -9.29 15.39
N SER A 70 -12.40 -9.73 16.51
CA SER A 70 -12.42 -11.15 16.91
C SER A 70 -13.07 -12.06 15.87
N GLU A 71 -14.14 -11.60 15.22
CA GLU A 71 -14.85 -12.37 14.19
C GLU A 71 -14.05 -12.48 12.88
N ILE A 72 -13.12 -11.55 12.65
CA ILE A 72 -12.28 -11.49 11.45
C ILE A 72 -10.95 -12.22 11.69
N ALA A 73 -10.36 -12.06 12.87
CA ALA A 73 -9.00 -12.47 13.19
C ALA A 73 -8.80 -13.99 13.04
N GLU A 74 -9.78 -14.78 13.50
CA GLU A 74 -9.75 -16.24 13.41
C GLU A 74 -9.79 -16.74 11.96
N ILE A 75 -10.54 -16.05 11.09
CA ILE A 75 -10.68 -16.44 9.69
C ILE A 75 -9.37 -16.21 8.92
N LEU A 76 -8.65 -15.13 9.23
CA LEU A 76 -7.40 -14.77 8.56
C LEU A 76 -6.15 -15.41 9.15
N GLU A 77 -6.32 -16.26 10.17
CA GLU A 77 -5.22 -17.02 10.75
C GLU A 77 -4.75 -18.13 9.81
N TYR A 78 -3.43 -18.14 9.59
CA TYR A 78 -2.71 -19.16 8.86
C TYR A 78 -1.39 -19.45 9.55
N LYS A 79 -1.26 -20.66 10.11
CA LYS A 79 -0.04 -21.12 10.80
C LYS A 79 0.38 -20.22 11.96
N GLY A 80 -0.58 -19.75 12.76
CA GLY A 80 -0.36 -18.86 13.90
C GLY A 80 -0.10 -17.40 13.51
N ILE A 81 -0.26 -17.04 12.23
CA ILE A 81 -0.08 -15.68 11.73
C ILE A 81 -1.42 -15.13 11.24
N ASN A 82 -1.82 -13.97 11.76
CA ASN A 82 -2.93 -13.20 11.21
C ASN A 82 -2.46 -12.52 9.91
N THR A 83 -2.95 -12.99 8.77
CA THR A 83 -2.51 -12.51 7.46
C THR A 83 -3.01 -11.10 7.12
N GLY A 84 -4.13 -10.67 7.71
CA GLY A 84 -4.65 -9.30 7.60
C GLY A 84 -3.68 -8.26 8.19
N LYS A 85 -2.99 -8.63 9.28
CA LYS A 85 -1.97 -7.79 9.93
C LYS A 85 -0.80 -7.44 9.01
N LEU A 86 -0.51 -8.22 7.98
CA LEU A 86 0.72 -8.04 7.19
C LEU A 86 0.67 -6.85 6.22
N PHE A 87 -0.52 -6.32 5.93
CA PHE A 87 -0.69 -5.22 4.97
C PHE A 87 -1.48 -4.02 5.51
N TYR A 88 -1.68 -3.94 6.83
CA TYR A 88 -2.45 -2.85 7.43
C TYR A 88 -1.87 -1.45 7.12
N ILE A 89 -0.53 -1.34 7.01
CA ILE A 89 0.14 -0.08 6.67
C ILE A 89 -0.23 0.37 5.25
N GLU A 90 -0.27 -0.57 4.30
CA GLU A 90 -0.67 -0.28 2.92
C GLU A 90 -2.16 0.07 2.87
N PHE A 91 -3.01 -0.65 3.62
CA PHE A 91 -4.41 -0.29 3.71
C PHE A 91 -4.61 1.10 4.33
N HIS A 92 -3.89 1.43 5.41
CA HIS A 92 -3.92 2.75 6.04
C HIS A 92 -3.53 3.87 5.06
N TYR A 93 -2.50 3.64 4.24
CA TYR A 93 -2.06 4.56 3.19
C TYR A 93 -3.19 4.88 2.19
N HIS A 94 -4.05 3.92 1.86
CA HIS A 94 -5.20 4.13 0.99
C HIS A 94 -6.42 4.69 1.73
N LEU A 95 -6.66 4.24 2.96
CA LEU A 95 -7.82 4.60 3.76
C LEU A 95 -7.78 6.07 4.24
N LEU A 96 -6.61 6.58 4.62
CA LEU A 96 -6.49 7.93 5.16
C LEU A 96 -6.93 9.02 4.14
N PRO A 97 -6.43 9.04 2.89
CA PRO A 97 -6.91 9.97 1.86
C PRO A 97 -8.40 9.79 1.55
N PHE A 98 -8.90 8.55 1.55
CA PHE A 98 -10.32 8.27 1.36
C PHE A 98 -11.17 8.91 2.47
N LEU A 99 -10.82 8.67 3.74
CA LEU A 99 -11.57 9.21 4.88
C LEU A 99 -11.55 10.73 4.93
N LYS A 100 -10.41 11.35 4.60
CA LYS A 100 -10.34 12.81 4.48
C LYS A 100 -11.34 13.34 3.45
N LYS A 101 -11.38 12.72 2.28
CA LYS A 101 -12.31 13.07 1.21
C LYS A 101 -13.76 12.83 1.61
N PHE A 102 -14.05 11.67 2.21
CA PHE A 102 -15.38 11.29 2.69
C PHE A 102 -15.92 12.31 3.70
N MET A 103 -15.10 12.69 4.68
CA MET A 103 -15.48 13.68 5.69
C MET A 103 -15.67 15.09 5.12
N ALA A 104 -14.81 15.52 4.19
CA ALA A 104 -14.99 16.79 3.50
C ALA A 104 -16.33 16.84 2.73
N ILE A 105 -16.70 15.74 2.05
CA ILE A 105 -17.97 15.64 1.34
C ILE A 105 -19.16 15.67 2.31
N ILE A 106 -19.09 14.98 3.47
CA ILE A 106 -20.15 15.06 4.49
C ILE A 106 -20.39 16.51 4.93
N PHE A 107 -19.33 17.26 5.24
CA PHE A 107 -19.48 18.66 5.65
C PHE A 107 -19.92 19.58 4.52
N LEU A 108 -19.50 19.30 3.29
CA LEU A 108 -19.96 20.00 2.10
C LEU A 108 -21.48 19.82 1.90
N CYS A 109 -21.97 18.58 1.93
CA CYS A 109 -23.41 18.29 1.84
C CYS A 109 -24.21 18.97 2.95
N LYS A 110 -23.67 19.03 4.18
CA LYS A 110 -24.32 19.78 5.27
C LYS A 110 -24.37 21.28 5.00
N LYS A 111 -23.29 21.87 4.50
CA LYS A 111 -23.21 23.31 4.19
C LYS A 111 -24.11 23.71 3.03
N PHE A 112 -24.25 22.84 2.02
CA PHE A 112 -24.98 23.10 0.78
C PHE A 112 -26.23 22.22 0.62
N HIS A 113 -26.93 21.92 1.73
CA HIS A 113 -28.00 20.93 1.80
C HIS A 113 -29.16 21.12 0.80
N SER A 114 -29.45 22.35 0.38
CA SER A 114 -30.52 22.68 -0.57
C SER A 114 -30.00 22.95 -1.99
N SER A 115 -28.71 22.76 -2.23
CA SER A 115 -28.10 23.01 -3.54
C SER A 115 -28.03 21.71 -4.34
N ARG A 116 -28.15 21.81 -5.66
CA ARG A 116 -27.76 20.72 -6.54
C ARG A 116 -26.24 20.68 -6.67
N ILE A 117 -25.63 19.51 -6.47
CA ILE A 117 -24.17 19.35 -6.61
C ILE A 117 -23.86 18.81 -8.00
N LEU A 118 -22.97 19.47 -8.73
CA LEU A 118 -22.34 18.90 -9.92
C LEU A 118 -20.95 18.38 -9.54
N ALA A 119 -20.70 17.07 -9.67
CA ALA A 119 -19.47 16.42 -9.22
C ALA A 119 -18.89 15.47 -10.28
N PRO A 120 -17.57 15.20 -10.29
CA PRO A 120 -17.00 14.16 -11.14
C PRO A 120 -17.51 12.77 -10.70
N SER A 121 -17.77 11.89 -11.67
CA SER A 121 -18.27 10.53 -11.44
C SER A 121 -17.28 9.65 -10.65
N SER A 122 -16.04 10.10 -10.44
CA SER A 122 -15.06 9.47 -9.54
C SER A 122 -15.44 9.56 -8.05
N LEU A 123 -16.42 10.40 -7.71
CA LEU A 123 -16.91 10.61 -6.35
C LEU A 123 -18.25 9.92 -6.08
N SER A 124 -18.83 9.23 -7.06
CA SER A 124 -20.16 8.61 -6.92
C SER A 124 -20.21 7.62 -5.77
N ASP A 125 -19.15 6.82 -5.59
CA ASP A 125 -19.08 5.84 -4.50
C ASP A 125 -19.27 6.46 -3.11
N ILE A 126 -18.92 7.74 -2.93
CA ILE A 126 -19.14 8.48 -1.68
C ILE A 126 -20.52 9.13 -1.66
N PHE A 127 -20.90 9.82 -2.74
CA PHE A 127 -22.18 10.53 -2.81
C PHE A 127 -23.38 9.58 -2.75
N ASP A 128 -23.29 8.38 -3.31
CA ASP A 128 -24.33 7.35 -3.25
C ASP A 128 -24.58 6.82 -1.82
N LEU A 129 -23.74 7.19 -0.86
CA LEU A 129 -23.91 6.91 0.57
C LEU A 129 -24.61 8.05 1.32
N LEU A 130 -24.82 9.18 0.65
CA LEU A 130 -25.34 10.41 1.20
C LEU A 130 -26.64 10.76 0.47
N ASP A 131 -27.66 11.16 1.22
CA ASP A 131 -28.94 11.58 0.64
C ASP A 131 -28.83 13.03 0.17
N HIS A 132 -28.37 13.23 -1.08
CA HIS A 132 -28.18 14.55 -1.67
C HIS A 132 -28.40 14.53 -3.19
N ASP A 133 -28.94 15.61 -3.75
CA ASP A 133 -29.09 15.76 -5.21
C ASP A 133 -27.72 16.03 -5.84
N VAL A 134 -27.26 15.08 -6.67
CA VAL A 134 -25.96 15.10 -7.35
C VAL A 134 -26.11 14.76 -8.82
N GLU A 135 -25.59 15.62 -9.69
CA GLU A 135 -25.35 15.35 -11.09
C GLU A 135 -23.87 15.03 -11.32
N TYR A 136 -23.59 14.04 -12.18
CA TYR A 136 -22.24 13.55 -12.40
C TYR A 136 -21.66 13.97 -13.75
N ILE A 137 -20.48 14.59 -13.71
CA ILE A 137 -19.59 14.79 -14.87
C ILE A 137 -18.84 13.48 -15.10
N LYS A 138 -18.99 12.88 -16.28
CA LYS A 138 -18.34 11.61 -16.62
C LYS A 138 -16.82 11.78 -16.71
N VAL A 139 -16.08 11.01 -15.91
CA VAL A 139 -14.61 11.02 -15.92
C VAL A 139 -14.03 9.63 -16.11
N LYS A 140 -12.81 9.54 -16.67
CA LYS A 140 -12.11 8.26 -16.80
C LYS A 140 -11.65 7.79 -15.42
N GLN A 141 -12.12 6.61 -15.02
CA GLN A 141 -11.68 5.99 -13.77
C GLN A 141 -10.21 5.57 -13.91
N LYS A 142 -9.36 6.02 -12.98
CA LYS A 142 -7.95 5.59 -12.94
C LYS A 142 -7.87 4.15 -12.48
N SER A 143 -6.97 3.37 -13.09
CA SER A 143 -6.67 2.04 -12.59
C SER A 143 -6.06 2.13 -11.19
N GLU A 144 -6.63 1.40 -10.26
CA GLU A 144 -6.07 1.30 -8.91
C GLU A 144 -4.71 0.60 -8.95
N SER A 145 -3.74 1.19 -8.27
CA SER A 145 -2.46 0.56 -7.95
C SER A 145 -2.22 0.64 -6.45
N PHE A 146 -1.77 -0.46 -5.87
CA PHE A 146 -1.47 -0.51 -4.44
C PHE A 146 -0.01 -0.16 -4.17
N LEU A 147 0.28 0.33 -2.96
CA LEU A 147 1.62 0.81 -2.57
C LEU A 147 2.74 -0.20 -2.88
N TYR A 148 2.51 -1.49 -2.60
CA TYR A 148 3.49 -2.57 -2.77
C TYR A 148 3.42 -3.25 -4.13
N ASP A 149 2.67 -2.70 -5.10
CA ASP A 149 2.65 -3.21 -6.48
C ASP A 149 3.88 -2.82 -7.29
N SER A 150 4.61 -1.80 -6.82
CA SER A 150 5.86 -1.35 -7.41
C SER A 150 6.91 -1.07 -6.35
N VAL A 151 8.17 -1.18 -6.73
CA VAL A 151 9.31 -0.77 -5.93
C VAL A 151 9.82 0.54 -6.50
N LYS A 152 9.90 1.58 -5.67
CA LYS A 152 10.54 2.84 -6.03
C LYS A 152 12.05 2.63 -5.94
N PHE A 153 12.73 2.68 -7.08
CA PHE A 153 14.17 2.63 -7.18
C PHE A 153 14.72 4.04 -7.37
N GLN A 154 15.59 4.47 -6.46
CA GLN A 154 16.22 5.78 -6.53
C GLN A 154 17.46 5.68 -7.43
N ILE A 155 17.52 6.50 -8.49
CA ILE A 155 18.67 6.54 -9.41
C ILE A 155 19.65 7.62 -8.92
N THR A 156 19.12 8.79 -8.56
CA THR A 156 19.84 9.93 -7.96
C THR A 156 18.95 10.54 -6.87
N ASP A 157 19.42 11.50 -6.08
CA ASP A 157 18.58 12.14 -5.05
C ASP A 157 17.30 12.79 -5.59
N SER A 158 17.31 13.23 -6.85
CA SER A 158 16.17 13.87 -7.51
C SER A 158 15.36 12.94 -8.43
N LEU A 159 15.96 11.83 -8.90
CA LEU A 159 15.33 10.94 -9.87
C LEU A 159 15.05 9.56 -9.30
N SER A 160 13.80 9.13 -9.45
CA SER A 160 13.36 7.79 -9.05
C SER A 160 12.48 7.18 -10.11
N ILE A 161 12.58 5.86 -10.29
CA ILE A 161 11.73 5.08 -11.18
C ILE A 161 10.88 4.10 -10.37
N LYS A 162 9.61 3.93 -10.73
CA LYS A 162 8.75 2.89 -10.17
C LYS A 162 8.84 1.65 -11.04
N ILE A 163 9.36 0.56 -10.47
CA ILE A 163 9.50 -0.73 -11.14
C ILE A 163 8.39 -1.65 -10.67
N PRO A 164 7.57 -2.24 -11.55
CA PRO A 164 6.56 -3.22 -11.13
C PRO A 164 7.18 -4.37 -10.34
N LYS A 165 6.51 -4.85 -9.27
CA LYS A 165 7.01 -5.89 -8.37
C LYS A 165 7.48 -7.14 -9.13
N LYS A 166 6.72 -7.58 -10.14
CA LYS A 166 7.07 -8.73 -11.00
C LYS A 166 8.40 -8.52 -11.73
N SER A 167 8.62 -7.33 -12.29
CA SER A 167 9.85 -6.98 -12.99
C SER A 167 11.03 -6.86 -12.02
N TYR A 168 10.81 -6.21 -10.87
CA TYR A 168 11.81 -6.13 -9.81
C TYR A 168 12.28 -7.52 -9.34
N LEU A 169 11.35 -8.46 -9.09
CA LEU A 169 11.69 -9.82 -8.66
C LEU A 169 12.51 -10.57 -9.71
N LYS A 170 12.23 -10.38 -11.01
CA LYS A 170 13.06 -10.95 -12.09
C LYS A 170 14.48 -10.40 -12.07
N LEU A 171 14.63 -9.08 -11.97
CA LEU A 171 15.93 -8.42 -11.90
C LEU A 171 16.72 -8.86 -10.66
N LYS A 172 16.06 -8.91 -9.49
CA LYS A 172 16.63 -9.44 -8.26
C LYS A 172 17.14 -10.87 -8.46
N ASN A 173 16.34 -11.77 -9.01
CA ASN A 173 16.75 -13.16 -9.24
C ASN A 173 17.99 -13.28 -10.13
N ILE A 174 18.09 -12.49 -11.20
CA ILE A 174 19.26 -12.47 -12.09
C ILE A 174 20.50 -11.99 -11.32
N SER A 175 20.36 -10.87 -10.59
CA SER A 175 21.42 -10.31 -9.75
C SER A 175 21.94 -11.34 -8.74
N GLU A 176 21.04 -12.01 -8.03
CA GLU A 176 21.40 -12.97 -6.99
C GLU A 176 22.12 -14.19 -7.55
N GLN A 177 21.72 -14.70 -8.71
CA GLN A 177 22.44 -15.79 -9.38
C GLN A 177 23.86 -15.39 -9.78
N THR A 178 24.05 -14.17 -10.28
CA THR A 178 25.39 -13.66 -10.62
C THR A 178 26.26 -13.52 -9.38
N ILE A 179 25.71 -12.96 -8.30
CA ILE A 179 26.43 -12.77 -7.03
C ILE A 179 26.80 -14.11 -6.40
N LEU A 180 25.91 -15.10 -6.41
CA LEU A 180 26.19 -16.45 -5.92
C LEU A 180 27.36 -17.11 -6.66
N LYS A 181 27.46 -16.92 -7.99
CA LYS A 181 28.59 -17.42 -8.78
C LYS A 181 29.90 -16.71 -8.41
N LEU A 182 29.86 -15.39 -8.20
CA LEU A 182 31.05 -14.61 -7.81
C LEU A 182 31.54 -14.93 -6.39
N LEU A 183 30.61 -15.20 -5.47
CA LEU A 183 30.91 -15.51 -4.06
C LEU A 183 31.15 -17.00 -3.82
N ARG A 184 31.01 -17.86 -4.83
CA ARG A 184 31.22 -19.33 -4.74
C ARG A 184 32.63 -19.70 -4.27
N ASN A 185 33.58 -18.75 -4.33
CA ASN A 185 34.93 -18.88 -3.80
C ASN A 185 35.03 -18.71 -2.27
N ASN A 186 33.99 -18.20 -1.62
CA ASN A 186 33.90 -18.16 -0.16
C ASN A 186 33.57 -19.57 0.34
N ARG A 187 34.57 -20.46 0.34
CA ARG A 187 34.42 -21.83 0.85
C ARG A 187 34.20 -21.78 2.36
N ASN A 188 33.33 -22.67 2.85
CA ASN A 188 33.21 -22.99 4.27
C ASN A 188 34.60 -23.19 4.87
N ASN A 189 35.05 -22.26 5.69
CA ASN A 189 36.19 -22.53 6.55
C ASN A 189 35.73 -23.60 7.53
N LYS A 190 36.18 -24.84 7.32
CA LYS A 190 35.92 -26.00 8.21
C LYS A 190 36.24 -25.71 9.68
N ASN A 191 36.99 -24.63 9.97
CA ASN A 191 37.39 -24.18 11.29
C ASN A 191 36.34 -23.31 12.02
N GLN A 192 35.23 -22.91 11.39
CA GLN A 192 34.18 -22.11 12.05
C GLN A 192 33.21 -23.01 12.83
N LYS A 193 33.08 -22.74 14.13
CA LYS A 193 32.31 -23.60 15.06
C LYS A 193 30.84 -23.19 15.21
N LYS A 194 30.45 -22.00 14.74
CA LYS A 194 29.10 -21.43 14.94
C LYS A 194 28.57 -20.78 13.67
N HIS A 195 27.36 -21.16 13.27
CA HIS A 195 26.62 -20.55 12.17
C HIS A 195 25.48 -19.69 12.72
N THR A 196 25.25 -18.52 12.12
CA THR A 196 24.16 -17.62 12.49
C THR A 196 23.41 -17.17 11.24
N LEU A 197 22.10 -17.43 11.21
CA LEU A 197 21.22 -16.98 10.14
C LEU A 197 20.72 -15.56 10.42
N LEU A 198 20.97 -14.65 9.48
CA LEU A 198 20.47 -13.29 9.48
C LEU A 198 19.33 -13.17 8.48
N ILE A 199 18.14 -12.83 8.96
CA ILE A 199 16.93 -12.66 8.12
C ILE A 199 16.69 -11.17 7.88
N GLU A 200 16.64 -10.75 6.61
CA GLU A 200 16.33 -9.37 6.21
C GLU A 200 17.33 -8.30 6.72
N PHE A 201 18.61 -8.65 6.88
CA PHE A 201 19.67 -7.73 7.30
C PHE A 201 20.23 -6.91 6.13
N ASN A 202 20.49 -5.62 6.37
CA ASN A 202 21.22 -4.74 5.43
C ASN A 202 22.72 -4.77 5.74
N PRO A 203 23.58 -5.25 4.82
CA PRO A 203 25.03 -5.29 5.03
C PRO A 203 25.68 -3.94 5.37
N ILE A 204 25.30 -2.80 4.74
CA ILE A 204 25.87 -1.49 5.15
C ILE A 204 25.49 -1.21 6.60
N LYS A 205 24.17 -1.20 6.87
CA LYS A 205 23.65 -0.69 8.14
C LYS A 205 24.26 -1.45 9.32
N TYR A 206 24.54 -2.74 9.11
CA TYR A 206 25.13 -3.61 10.11
C TYR A 206 26.57 -4.01 9.79
N GLN A 207 27.32 -3.20 9.03
CA GLN A 207 28.69 -3.53 8.59
C GLN A 207 29.57 -4.03 9.72
N ARG A 208 29.51 -3.36 10.88
CA ARG A 208 30.31 -3.74 12.05
C ARG A 208 30.05 -5.18 12.53
N LEU A 209 28.80 -5.66 12.45
CA LEU A 209 28.44 -7.03 12.77
C LEU A 209 29.14 -8.03 11.83
N PHE A 210 29.13 -7.74 10.53
CA PHE A 210 29.77 -8.58 9.51
C PHE A 210 31.29 -8.59 9.66
N GLU A 211 31.91 -7.45 9.99
CA GLU A 211 33.35 -7.38 10.24
C GLU A 211 33.75 -8.20 11.47
N LEU A 212 33.02 -8.03 12.58
CA LEU A 212 33.33 -8.70 13.84
C LEU A 212 33.07 -10.21 13.78
N SER A 213 32.12 -10.68 12.97
CA SER A 213 31.81 -12.12 12.89
C SER A 213 33.03 -12.96 12.53
N THR A 214 33.85 -12.48 11.60
CA THR A 214 35.09 -13.16 11.21
C THR A 214 36.10 -13.24 12.36
N LYS A 215 36.28 -12.16 13.12
CA LYS A 215 37.20 -12.09 14.27
C LYS A 215 36.80 -13.05 15.40
N HIS A 216 35.50 -13.31 15.54
CA HIS A 216 34.95 -14.21 16.55
C HIS A 216 34.67 -15.63 16.02
N GLY A 217 35.09 -15.96 14.79
CA GLY A 217 34.90 -17.29 14.22
C GLY A 217 33.43 -17.68 13.97
N ILE A 218 32.56 -16.69 13.76
CA ILE A 218 31.13 -16.86 13.47
C ILE A 218 30.90 -16.81 11.96
N GLN A 219 30.25 -17.85 11.42
CA GLN A 219 29.79 -17.90 10.04
C GLN A 219 28.41 -17.27 9.92
N LEU A 220 28.32 -16.10 9.32
CA LEU A 220 27.04 -15.49 9.00
C LEU A 220 26.46 -16.12 7.73
N ILE A 221 25.16 -16.40 7.75
CA ILE A 221 24.34 -16.79 6.59
C ILE A 221 23.29 -15.70 6.41
N LEU A 222 23.31 -14.98 5.30
CA LEU A 222 22.34 -13.94 5.00
C LEU A 222 21.17 -14.50 4.17
N PHE A 223 19.95 -14.29 4.66
CA PHE A 223 18.70 -14.69 4.02
C PHE A 223 17.78 -13.48 3.86
N ASN A 224 17.84 -12.84 2.69
CA ASN A 224 17.04 -11.69 2.33
C ASN A 224 16.08 -12.06 1.21
N ARG A 225 14.78 -11.90 1.47
CA ARG A 225 13.70 -12.18 0.54
C ARG A 225 13.25 -10.92 -0.19
N ARG A 226 13.11 -9.80 0.53
CA ARG A 226 12.55 -8.55 -0.03
C ARG A 226 13.59 -7.72 -0.78
N ARG A 227 14.81 -7.64 -0.25
CA ARG A 227 15.92 -6.87 -0.83
C ARG A 227 16.95 -7.80 -1.47
N PRO A 228 17.63 -7.39 -2.54
CA PRO A 228 18.79 -8.14 -3.04
C PRO A 228 19.88 -8.21 -1.95
N TYR A 229 20.65 -9.29 -1.93
CA TYR A 229 21.79 -9.42 -1.02
C TYR A 229 22.85 -8.33 -1.23
N VAL A 230 23.11 -8.00 -2.50
CA VAL A 230 24.06 -6.98 -2.95
C VAL A 230 23.32 -5.95 -3.79
N TRP A 231 23.48 -4.69 -3.46
CA TRP A 231 22.83 -3.55 -4.14
C TRP A 231 23.85 -2.53 -4.66
N ASN A 232 25.09 -2.53 -4.16
CA ASN A 232 26.22 -1.80 -4.72
C ASN A 232 27.59 -2.45 -4.39
N LYS A 233 28.70 -1.77 -4.74
CA LYS A 233 30.07 -2.20 -4.43
C LYS A 233 30.37 -2.35 -2.94
N GLU A 234 29.79 -1.51 -2.09
CA GLU A 234 29.98 -1.55 -0.64
C GLU A 234 29.33 -2.79 -0.03
N SER A 235 28.04 -3.07 -0.29
CA SER A 235 27.42 -4.35 0.15
C SER A 235 28.19 -5.56 -0.32
N TYR A 236 28.64 -5.55 -1.58
CA TYR A 236 29.43 -6.65 -2.12
C TYR A 236 30.72 -6.85 -1.33
N SER A 237 31.44 -5.77 -1.04
CA SER A 237 32.70 -5.81 -0.30
C SER A 237 32.49 -6.31 1.13
N ILE A 238 31.43 -5.86 1.81
CA ILE A 238 31.10 -6.32 3.16
C ILE A 238 30.84 -7.83 3.17
N ILE A 239 29.93 -8.30 2.30
CA ILE A 239 29.58 -9.73 2.20
C ILE A 239 30.81 -10.58 1.86
N LYS A 240 31.63 -10.12 0.92
CA LYS A 240 32.84 -10.83 0.50
C LYS A 240 33.87 -10.90 1.64
N ASN A 241 34.21 -9.76 2.24
CA ASN A 241 35.27 -9.67 3.26
C ASN A 241 34.88 -10.37 4.57
N SER A 242 33.59 -10.42 4.90
CA SER A 242 33.11 -11.15 6.06
C SER A 242 32.96 -12.65 5.84
N ASN A 243 33.29 -13.16 4.64
CA ASN A 243 32.99 -14.53 4.19
C ASN A 243 31.52 -14.91 4.44
N CYS A 244 30.57 -13.98 4.30
CA CYS A 244 29.16 -14.28 4.58
C CYS A 244 28.59 -15.21 3.50
N LEU A 245 27.90 -16.26 3.93
CA LEU A 245 27.18 -17.18 3.06
C LEU A 245 25.83 -16.60 2.67
N ILE A 246 25.37 -16.89 1.46
CA ILE A 246 24.04 -16.49 1.00
C ILE A 246 23.10 -17.70 1.07
N GLY A 247 22.08 -17.59 1.92
CA GLY A 247 20.94 -18.51 1.93
C GLY A 247 20.00 -18.17 0.78
N ALA A 248 20.29 -18.63 -0.43
CA ALA A 248 19.47 -18.33 -1.59
C ALA A 248 18.09 -19.01 -1.49
N TYR A 249 17.00 -18.25 -1.65
CA TYR A 249 15.63 -18.79 -1.69
C TYR A 249 15.46 -19.86 -2.79
N GLN A 250 16.20 -19.73 -3.90
CA GLN A 250 16.17 -20.72 -4.99
C GLN A 250 16.64 -22.10 -4.51
N ASN A 251 17.56 -22.16 -3.54
CA ASN A 251 18.07 -23.42 -3.00
C ASN A 251 17.07 -24.10 -2.05
N THR A 252 16.10 -23.35 -1.51
CA THR A 252 15.05 -23.88 -0.62
C THR A 252 13.79 -24.28 -1.37
N LYS A 253 13.69 -23.97 -2.67
CA LYS A 253 12.50 -24.22 -3.48
C LYS A 253 12.44 -25.67 -3.95
N ASN A 254 11.41 -26.41 -3.54
CA ASN A 254 11.15 -27.78 -4.01
C ASN A 254 9.67 -28.01 -4.28
N LYS A 255 9.34 -29.06 -5.05
CA LYS A 255 7.95 -29.39 -5.44
C LYS A 255 7.01 -29.58 -4.24
N LYS A 256 7.53 -30.07 -3.10
CA LYS A 256 6.74 -30.26 -1.87
C LYS A 256 6.32 -28.91 -1.28
N ILE A 257 7.25 -27.97 -1.16
CA ILE A 257 7.01 -26.62 -0.66
C ILE A 257 6.08 -25.85 -1.61
N GLU A 258 6.29 -25.97 -2.93
CA GLU A 258 5.38 -25.36 -3.91
C GLU A 258 3.94 -25.84 -3.75
N LYS A 259 3.73 -27.15 -3.60
CA LYS A 259 2.39 -27.70 -3.32
C LYS A 259 1.79 -27.16 -2.02
N LEU A 260 2.59 -27.08 -0.95
CA LEU A 260 2.13 -26.53 0.33
C LEU A 260 1.73 -25.05 0.23
N ILE A 261 2.47 -24.26 -0.55
CA ILE A 261 2.15 -22.86 -0.82
C ILE A 261 0.84 -22.77 -1.60
N GLU A 262 0.66 -23.58 -2.64
CA GLU A 262 -0.55 -23.52 -3.46
C GLU A 262 -1.80 -23.92 -2.66
N SER A 263 -1.74 -25.02 -1.91
CA SER A 263 -2.84 -25.42 -1.02
C SER A 263 -3.13 -24.37 0.07
N GLY A 264 -2.09 -23.69 0.58
CA GLY A 264 -2.28 -22.60 1.53
C GLY A 264 -2.98 -21.39 0.93
N LYS A 265 -2.65 -21.04 -0.33
CA LYS A 265 -3.31 -19.96 -1.07
C LYS A 265 -4.77 -20.29 -1.34
N GLU A 266 -5.07 -21.50 -1.78
CA GLU A 266 -6.44 -21.96 -2.01
C GLU A 266 -7.28 -21.90 -0.73
N LEU A 267 -6.74 -22.43 0.38
CA LEU A 267 -7.39 -22.36 1.68
C LEU A 267 -7.73 -20.91 2.09
N LEU A 268 -6.75 -20.01 2.01
CA LEU A 268 -6.97 -18.61 2.39
C LEU A 268 -7.86 -17.86 1.41
N ALA A 269 -7.83 -18.17 0.12
CA ALA A 269 -8.75 -17.60 -0.86
C ALA A 269 -10.20 -17.92 -0.48
N ASN A 270 -10.49 -19.18 -0.14
CA ASN A 270 -11.81 -19.62 0.26
C ASN A 270 -12.26 -18.96 1.56
N LYS A 271 -11.40 -18.93 2.59
CA LYS A 271 -11.67 -18.22 3.86
C LYS A 271 -11.93 -16.72 3.65
N THR A 272 -11.15 -16.08 2.78
CA THR A 272 -11.28 -14.65 2.50
C THR A 272 -12.56 -14.33 1.72
N ASN A 273 -12.99 -15.21 0.81
CA ASN A 273 -14.26 -15.05 0.09
C ASN A 273 -15.45 -15.11 1.05
N SER A 274 -15.51 -16.14 1.92
CA SER A 274 -16.61 -16.29 2.89
C SER A 274 -16.62 -15.19 3.95
N LEU A 275 -15.45 -14.66 4.33
CA LEU A 275 -15.36 -13.50 5.21
C LEU A 275 -16.13 -12.30 4.62
N PHE A 276 -15.92 -12.00 3.34
CA PHE A 276 -16.51 -10.82 2.68
C PHE A 276 -18.00 -10.95 2.34
N GLU A 277 -18.62 -12.10 2.63
CA GLU A 277 -20.08 -12.26 2.61
C GLU A 277 -20.72 -11.70 3.88
N ARG A 278 -19.95 -11.50 4.96
CA ARG A 278 -20.41 -10.96 6.26
C ARG A 278 -20.49 -9.44 6.25
N GLU A 279 -21.38 -8.89 5.43
CA GLU A 279 -21.53 -7.44 5.22
C GLU A 279 -21.77 -6.64 6.52
N GLU A 280 -22.53 -7.17 7.47
CA GLU A 280 -22.91 -6.46 8.71
C GLU A 280 -21.70 -6.05 9.56
N ILE A 281 -20.72 -6.96 9.70
CA ILE A 281 -19.49 -6.70 10.46
C ILE A 281 -18.75 -5.52 9.85
N PHE A 282 -18.62 -5.52 8.53
CA PHE A 282 -17.88 -4.49 7.82
C PHE A 282 -18.61 -3.16 7.74
N ASN A 283 -19.93 -3.16 7.56
CA ASN A 283 -20.74 -1.94 7.62
C ASN A 283 -20.63 -1.28 9.00
N THR A 284 -20.71 -2.06 10.06
CA THR A 284 -20.58 -1.57 11.43
C THR A 284 -19.16 -1.06 11.69
N PHE A 285 -18.14 -1.84 11.31
CA PHE A 285 -16.75 -1.50 11.60
C PHE A 285 -16.26 -0.29 10.80
N PHE A 286 -16.51 -0.27 9.48
CA PHE A 286 -16.11 0.80 8.56
C PHE A 286 -17.13 1.93 8.52
N SER A 287 -17.27 2.56 9.68
CA SER A 287 -18.16 3.70 9.91
C SER A 287 -17.45 4.87 10.60
N ILE A 288 -17.84 6.09 10.25
CA ILE A 288 -17.42 7.33 10.91
C ILE A 288 -18.61 8.29 11.01
N ASN A 289 -18.82 8.88 12.18
CA ASN A 289 -19.96 9.79 12.46
C ASN A 289 -21.33 9.21 12.08
N GLY A 290 -21.54 7.90 12.31
CA GLY A 290 -22.79 7.21 11.99
C GLY A 290 -22.99 6.88 10.51
N HIS A 291 -22.05 7.25 9.63
CA HIS A 291 -22.09 6.89 8.22
C HIS A 291 -21.16 5.70 7.94
N SER A 292 -21.73 4.58 7.51
CA SER A 292 -20.95 3.47 6.93
C SER A 292 -20.43 3.89 5.57
N PHE A 293 -19.13 3.70 5.36
CA PHE A 293 -18.47 3.89 4.07
C PHE A 293 -18.01 2.56 3.47
N TRP A 294 -18.43 1.43 4.04
CA TRP A 294 -18.02 0.10 3.60
C TRP A 294 -18.30 -0.12 2.12
N LYS A 295 -19.51 0.17 1.64
CA LYS A 295 -19.90 0.00 0.23
C LYS A 295 -18.96 0.72 -0.73
N ALA A 296 -18.48 1.93 -0.37
CA ALA A 296 -17.54 2.69 -1.18
C ALA A 296 -16.14 2.06 -1.23
N ILE A 297 -15.63 1.59 -0.09
CA ILE A 297 -14.25 1.07 -0.02
C ILE A 297 -14.15 -0.41 -0.41
N LYS A 298 -15.25 -1.17 -0.31
CA LYS A 298 -15.30 -2.63 -0.47
C LYS A 298 -14.58 -3.11 -1.73
N PRO A 299 -14.82 -2.57 -2.95
CA PRO A 299 -14.15 -3.07 -4.15
C PRO A 299 -12.62 -3.01 -4.04
N SER A 300 -12.09 -1.86 -3.65
CA SER A 300 -10.65 -1.61 -3.50
C SER A 300 -10.04 -2.45 -2.37
N PHE A 301 -10.74 -2.55 -1.23
CA PHE A 301 -10.29 -3.25 -0.04
C PHE A 301 -10.27 -4.77 -0.24
N VAL A 302 -11.33 -5.35 -0.79
CA VAL A 302 -11.40 -6.78 -1.10
C VAL A 302 -10.30 -7.17 -2.08
N LYS A 303 -10.07 -6.36 -3.10
CA LYS A 303 -8.99 -6.57 -4.08
C LYS A 303 -7.61 -6.50 -3.42
N LEU A 304 -7.37 -5.54 -2.53
CA LEU A 304 -6.13 -5.45 -1.75
C LEU A 304 -5.94 -6.69 -0.88
N CYS A 305 -6.97 -7.09 -0.13
CA CYS A 305 -6.93 -8.23 0.78
C CYS A 305 -6.63 -9.53 0.03
N LYS A 306 -7.40 -9.84 -1.02
CA LYS A 306 -7.18 -11.02 -1.87
C LYS A 306 -5.76 -11.06 -2.44
N LYS A 307 -5.18 -9.90 -2.77
CA LYS A 307 -3.81 -9.82 -3.26
C LYS A 307 -2.78 -10.11 -2.16
N ARG A 308 -2.94 -9.50 -0.98
CA ARG A 308 -1.91 -9.52 0.08
C ARG A 308 -1.96 -10.74 0.98
N VAL A 309 -3.15 -11.27 1.28
CA VAL A 309 -3.29 -12.52 2.03
C VAL A 309 -2.65 -13.68 1.27
N LEU A 310 -2.76 -13.71 -0.06
CA LEU A 310 -2.13 -14.76 -0.87
C LEU A 310 -0.61 -14.59 -0.98
N ASP A 311 -0.12 -13.35 -1.03
CA ASP A 311 1.32 -13.05 -0.93
C ASP A 311 1.88 -13.56 0.41
N ALA A 312 1.11 -13.47 1.50
CA ALA A 312 1.53 -13.89 2.84
C ALA A 312 1.80 -15.39 2.97
N VAL A 313 1.12 -16.26 2.23
CA VAL A 313 1.35 -17.73 2.29
C VAL A 313 2.76 -18.09 1.84
N GLN A 314 3.31 -17.30 0.92
CA GLN A 314 4.66 -17.49 0.42
C GLN A 314 5.70 -16.94 1.41
N GLU A 315 5.36 -15.93 2.22
CA GLU A 315 6.21 -15.35 3.28
C GLU A 315 6.42 -16.30 4.45
#